data_AF-F3GGG9-F1
#
_entry.id   AF-F3GGG9-F1
#
_cell.length_a   1.000
_cell.length_b   1.000
_cell.length_c   1.000
_cell.angle_alpha   90.00
_cell.angle_beta   90.00
_cell.angle_gamma   90.00
#
_symmetry.space_group_name_H-M   'P 1'
#
loop_
_entity.id
_entity.type
_entity.pdbx_description
1 polymer ?
#
loop_
_entity_poly.entity_id
_entity_poly.type
_entity_poly.pdbx_seq_one_letter_code
_entity_poly.pdbx_strand_id
1 'polypeptide(L)'
;MPVFKRFISFMHQALRAMHLVWTTSRALSIGLIVATLIAGLLPALAAWLGQRIVDAVVAAMQLHASAGEAPLWPVLRYVLFEAGVLALLAAAQRGLSVQQALLRVLLGQKVNTLILEKARTLSLSQFEDSEFYDKLVRVRREASTRPLALVTKSLGLLQNLISLISFAVLLVHFSPWALLILVLGALPVFFAEAHFSGDAFRLFTRRAPETRRQNYIETLLSHEGYIKEVKLFGFAPLLLKRYRDTFERLYAEDRRLTVRRDGWGFLLGLLGTAAFYLAYAWVVVDAVHGRITLGQMTMYLVLFKQGQAAVSSSLSALCGF
;
A
#
# COMPACT_ATOMS: atom_id res chain seq x y z
N MET A 1 3.26 13.93 16.72
CA MET A 1 4.02 14.61 15.62
C MET A 1 5.15 13.80 14.92
N PRO A 2 5.28 12.44 15.01
CA PRO A 2 6.28 11.71 14.22
C PRO A 2 5.83 11.37 12.78
N VAL A 3 4.52 11.28 12.52
CA VAL A 3 3.97 10.82 11.23
C VAL A 3 4.12 11.86 10.13
N PHE A 4 3.89 13.15 10.44
CA PHE A 4 4.03 14.24 9.46
C PHE A 4 5.49 14.40 9.00
N LYS A 5 6.47 14.24 9.91
CA LYS A 5 7.90 14.24 9.56
C LYS A 5 8.28 13.03 8.70
N ARG A 6 7.73 11.84 8.97
CA ARG A 6 7.91 10.65 8.12
C ARG A 6 7.33 10.88 6.72
N PHE A 7 6.15 11.48 6.62
CA PHE A 7 5.53 11.82 5.34
C PHE A 7 6.39 12.78 4.50
N ILE A 8 6.90 13.87 5.10
CA ILE A 8 7.77 14.83 4.40
C ILE A 8 9.10 14.17 3.98
N SER A 9 9.69 13.35 4.84
CA SER A 9 10.91 12.60 4.51
C SER A 9 10.67 11.63 3.37
N PHE A 10 9.53 10.94 3.37
CA PHE A 10 9.12 10.04 2.31
C PHE A 10 8.91 10.77 0.98
N MET A 11 8.27 11.95 0.99
CA MET A 11 8.12 12.79 -0.20
C MET A 11 9.46 13.22 -0.78
N HIS A 12 10.43 13.60 0.06
CA HIS A 12 11.78 13.89 -0.41
C HIS A 12 12.49 12.66 -0.99
N GLN A 13 12.29 11.48 -0.39
CA GLN A 13 12.83 10.21 -0.92
C GLN A 13 12.16 9.82 -2.24
N ALA A 14 10.85 10.05 -2.39
CA ALA A 14 10.10 9.83 -3.62
C ALA A 14 10.61 10.72 -4.76
N LEU A 15 10.91 12.00 -4.50
CA LEU A 15 11.50 12.91 -5.48
C LEU A 15 12.90 12.45 -5.94
N ARG A 16 13.73 11.98 -5.00
CA ARG A 16 15.05 11.39 -5.33
C ARG A 16 14.91 10.09 -6.12
N ALA A 17 13.93 9.26 -5.78
CA ALA A 17 13.64 8.02 -6.50
C ALA A 17 13.12 8.29 -7.92
N MET A 18 12.26 9.29 -8.10
CA MET A 18 11.84 9.78 -9.42
C MET A 18 13.02 10.29 -10.23
N HIS A 19 13.96 11.02 -9.62
CA HIS A 19 15.17 11.46 -10.30
C HIS A 19 16.05 10.27 -10.76
N LEU A 20 16.16 9.21 -9.95
CA LEU A 20 16.89 7.99 -10.31
C LEU A 20 16.22 7.20 -11.46
N VAL A 21 14.88 7.19 -11.49
CA VAL A 21 14.12 6.57 -12.58
C VAL A 21 14.23 7.41 -13.85
N TRP A 22 14.21 8.73 -13.73
CA TRP A 22 14.40 9.68 -14.84
C TRP A 22 15.77 9.56 -15.50
N THR A 23 16.83 9.34 -14.72
CA THR A 23 18.19 9.10 -15.26
C THR A 23 18.35 7.70 -15.87
N THR A 24 17.45 6.77 -15.57
CA THR A 24 17.47 5.42 -16.15
C THR A 24 16.67 5.34 -17.44
N SER A 25 15.48 5.93 -17.50
CA SER A 25 14.63 5.95 -18.71
C SER A 25 13.61 7.08 -18.64
N ARG A 26 13.74 8.06 -19.55
CA ARG A 26 12.80 9.19 -19.66
C ARG A 26 11.41 8.74 -20.09
N ALA A 27 11.32 7.81 -21.04
CA ALA A 27 10.05 7.29 -21.55
C ALA A 27 9.25 6.49 -20.50
N LEU A 28 9.92 5.61 -19.74
CA LEU A 28 9.27 4.84 -18.66
C LEU A 28 8.85 5.75 -17.50
N SER A 29 9.63 6.80 -17.20
CA SER A 29 9.30 7.77 -16.14
C SER A 29 8.04 8.56 -16.47
N ILE A 30 7.95 9.10 -17.69
CA ILE A 30 6.76 9.84 -18.14
C ILE A 30 5.54 8.91 -18.14
N GLY A 31 5.70 7.68 -18.66
CA GLY A 31 4.65 6.67 -18.65
C GLY A 31 4.15 6.35 -17.23
N LEU A 32 5.05 6.20 -16.25
CA LEU A 32 4.71 5.93 -14.86
C LEU A 32 3.93 7.09 -14.23
N ILE A 33 4.39 8.33 -14.43
CA ILE A 33 3.74 9.52 -13.87
C ILE A 33 2.34 9.68 -14.46
N VAL A 34 2.22 9.61 -15.78
CA VAL A 34 0.93 9.73 -16.48
C VAL A 34 -0.03 8.64 -16.04
N ALA A 35 0.41 7.37 -16.02
CA ALA A 35 -0.42 6.27 -15.58
C ALA A 35 -0.82 6.39 -14.10
N THR A 36 0.05 6.92 -13.23
CA THR A 36 -0.26 7.17 -11.81
C THR A 36 -1.30 8.28 -11.66
N LEU A 37 -1.18 9.37 -12.41
CA LEU A 37 -2.15 10.47 -12.42
C LEU A 37 -3.52 10.00 -12.89
N ILE A 38 -3.55 9.27 -14.01
CA ILE A 38 -4.78 8.67 -14.56
C ILE A 38 -5.40 7.72 -13.54
N ALA A 39 -4.61 6.81 -12.98
CA ALA A 39 -5.09 5.83 -12.01
C ALA A 39 -5.54 6.45 -10.67
N GLY A 40 -5.06 7.65 -10.34
CA GLY A 40 -5.50 8.41 -9.16
C GLY A 40 -6.81 9.15 -9.37
N LEU A 41 -7.02 9.73 -10.56
CA LEU A 41 -8.16 10.60 -10.87
C LEU A 41 -9.40 9.84 -11.36
N LEU A 42 -9.21 8.76 -12.15
CA LEU A 42 -10.32 8.02 -12.76
C LEU A 42 -11.33 7.42 -11.77
N PRO A 43 -10.95 6.92 -10.57
CA PRO A 43 -11.94 6.41 -9.61
C PRO A 43 -12.96 7.48 -9.19
N ALA A 44 -12.53 8.73 -9.05
CA ALA A 44 -13.42 9.85 -8.73
C ALA A 44 -14.35 10.19 -9.92
N LEU A 45 -13.81 10.15 -11.13
CA LEU A 45 -14.60 10.33 -12.35
C LEU A 45 -15.64 9.22 -12.54
N ALA A 46 -15.28 7.97 -12.26
CA ALA A 46 -16.19 6.83 -12.30
C ALA A 46 -17.34 7.00 -11.30
N ALA A 47 -17.05 7.44 -10.06
CA ALA A 47 -18.09 7.72 -9.07
C ALA A 47 -19.05 8.84 -9.52
N TRP A 48 -18.53 9.90 -10.15
CA TRP A 48 -19.34 10.99 -10.69
C TRP A 48 -20.21 10.55 -11.89
N LEU A 49 -19.67 9.71 -12.78
CA LEU A 49 -20.45 9.10 -13.87
C LEU A 49 -21.52 8.15 -13.32
N GLY A 50 -21.20 7.36 -12.29
CA GLY A 50 -22.15 6.50 -11.59
C GLY A 50 -23.34 7.28 -11.05
N GLN A 51 -23.12 8.45 -10.45
CA GLN A 51 -24.21 9.36 -10.08
C GLN A 51 -25.09 9.69 -11.30
N ARG A 52 -24.50 10.12 -12.43
CA ARG A 52 -25.26 10.54 -13.61
C ARG A 52 -26.06 9.41 -14.22
N ILE A 53 -25.56 8.18 -14.16
CA ILE A 53 -26.27 6.99 -14.60
C ILE A 53 -27.51 6.79 -13.73
N VAL A 54 -27.38 6.80 -12.41
CA VAL A 54 -28.51 6.62 -11.49
C VAL A 54 -29.54 7.74 -11.67
N ASP A 55 -29.10 9.00 -11.76
CA ASP A 55 -29.99 10.14 -12.00
C ASP A 55 -30.75 10.00 -13.34
N ALA A 56 -30.07 9.57 -14.40
CA ALA A 56 -30.68 9.33 -15.71
C ALA A 56 -31.67 8.15 -15.70
N VAL A 57 -31.37 7.08 -14.95
CA VAL A 57 -32.27 5.93 -14.79
C VAL A 57 -33.54 6.36 -14.05
N VAL A 58 -33.42 7.10 -12.95
CA VAL A 58 -34.58 7.60 -12.20
C VAL A 58 -35.45 8.51 -13.08
N ALA A 59 -34.84 9.40 -13.86
CA ALA A 59 -35.57 10.27 -14.79
C ALA A 59 -36.28 9.47 -15.89
N ALA A 60 -35.60 8.46 -16.47
CA ALA A 60 -36.20 7.60 -17.50
C ALA A 60 -37.36 6.75 -16.94
N MET A 61 -37.27 6.27 -15.70
CA MET A 61 -38.36 5.54 -15.03
C MET A 61 -39.60 6.43 -14.81
N GLN A 62 -39.39 7.70 -14.41
CA GLN A 62 -40.49 8.66 -14.25
C GLN A 62 -41.18 8.96 -15.58
N LEU A 63 -40.40 9.16 -16.64
CA LEU A 63 -40.92 9.36 -18.00
C LEU A 63 -41.71 8.15 -18.49
N HIS A 64 -41.20 6.93 -18.29
CA HIS A 64 -41.90 5.70 -18.64
C HIS A 64 -43.24 5.56 -17.90
N ALA A 65 -43.27 5.89 -16.60
CA ALA A 65 -44.49 5.88 -15.81
C ALA A 65 -45.53 6.91 -16.28
N SER A 66 -45.10 8.06 -16.80
CA SER A 66 -46.00 9.13 -17.27
C SER A 66 -46.43 9.03 -18.74
N ALA A 67 -45.56 8.53 -19.62
CA ALA A 67 -45.71 8.64 -21.07
C ALA A 67 -45.59 7.30 -21.82
N GLY A 68 -45.29 6.20 -21.13
CA GLY A 68 -45.13 4.87 -21.73
C GLY A 68 -43.83 4.66 -22.53
N GLU A 69 -43.18 5.73 -22.98
CA GLU A 69 -41.89 5.69 -23.67
C GLU A 69 -40.73 5.93 -22.70
N ALA A 70 -39.72 5.06 -22.75
CA ALA A 70 -38.48 5.19 -21.98
C ALA A 70 -37.31 5.41 -22.95
N PRO A 71 -36.86 6.66 -23.19
CA PRO A 71 -35.66 6.88 -23.99
C PRO A 71 -34.45 6.28 -23.24
N LEU A 72 -33.95 5.13 -23.72
CA LEU A 72 -32.82 4.41 -23.11
C LEU A 72 -31.46 5.00 -23.49
N TRP A 73 -31.39 5.72 -24.61
CA TRP A 73 -30.14 6.26 -25.15
C TRP A 73 -29.41 7.25 -24.21
N PRO A 74 -30.10 8.20 -23.52
CA PRO A 74 -29.47 9.08 -22.54
C PRO A 74 -28.83 8.34 -21.37
N VAL A 75 -29.32 7.15 -21.00
CA VAL A 75 -28.73 6.31 -19.94
C VAL A 75 -27.54 5.52 -20.50
N LEU A 76 -27.74 4.85 -21.64
CA LEU A 76 -26.73 3.99 -22.27
C LEU A 76 -25.45 4.74 -22.63
N ARG A 77 -25.54 6.01 -23.05
CA ARG A 77 -24.33 6.82 -23.31
C ARG A 77 -23.46 6.98 -22.06
N TYR A 78 -24.06 7.18 -20.88
CA TYR A 78 -23.29 7.35 -19.64
C TYR A 78 -22.65 6.03 -19.20
N VAL A 79 -23.35 4.91 -19.39
CA VAL A 79 -22.79 3.57 -19.15
C VAL A 79 -21.62 3.30 -20.09
N LEU A 80 -21.71 3.69 -21.37
CA LEU A 80 -20.61 3.55 -22.32
C LEU A 80 -19.39 4.41 -21.91
N PHE A 81 -19.63 5.64 -21.45
CA PHE A 81 -18.56 6.49 -20.91
C PHE A 81 -17.93 5.90 -19.65
N GLU A 82 -18.72 5.38 -18.72
CA GLU A 82 -18.21 4.71 -17.52
C GLU A 82 -17.39 3.46 -17.88
N ALA A 83 -17.86 2.64 -18.82
CA ALA A 83 -17.12 1.49 -19.33
C ALA A 83 -15.78 1.92 -19.94
N GLY A 84 -15.74 3.02 -20.70
CA GLY A 84 -14.50 3.59 -21.23
C GLY A 84 -13.54 4.06 -20.13
N VAL A 85 -14.06 4.72 -19.08
CA VAL A 85 -13.29 5.15 -17.91
C VAL A 85 -12.71 3.97 -17.14
N LEU A 86 -13.51 2.92 -16.91
CA LEU A 86 -13.06 1.71 -16.23
C LEU A 86 -12.05 0.92 -17.06
N ALA A 87 -12.24 0.85 -18.37
CA ALA A 87 -11.27 0.25 -19.29
C ALA A 87 -9.93 1.02 -19.28
N LEU A 88 -9.97 2.35 -19.28
CA LEU A 88 -8.78 3.19 -19.17
C LEU A 88 -8.08 3.02 -17.82
N LEU A 89 -8.85 2.89 -16.73
CA LEU A 89 -8.30 2.61 -15.39
C LEU A 89 -7.60 1.24 -15.35
N ALA A 90 -8.22 0.20 -15.90
CA ALA A 90 -7.62 -1.12 -16.01
C ALA A 90 -6.36 -1.11 -16.87
N ALA A 91 -6.37 -0.40 -18.00
CA ALA A 91 -5.21 -0.21 -18.86
C ALA A 91 -4.07 0.54 -18.15
N ALA A 92 -4.38 1.60 -17.40
CA ALA A 92 -3.39 2.34 -16.60
C ALA A 92 -2.77 1.46 -15.52
N GLN A 93 -3.57 0.68 -14.78
CA GLN A 93 -3.08 -0.26 -13.76
C GLN A 93 -2.18 -1.35 -14.36
N ARG A 94 -2.58 -1.88 -15.52
CA ARG A 94 -1.77 -2.87 -16.24
C ARG A 94 -0.47 -2.25 -16.77
N GLY A 95 -0.53 -1.03 -17.28
CA GLY A 95 0.63 -0.26 -17.74
C GLY A 95 1.63 0.00 -16.61
N LEU A 96 1.15 0.44 -15.43
CA LEU A 96 1.96 0.58 -14.23
C LEU A 96 2.66 -0.74 -13.86
N SER A 97 1.91 -1.85 -13.86
CA SER A 97 2.46 -3.17 -13.54
C SER A 97 3.58 -3.60 -14.51
N VAL A 98 3.37 -3.39 -15.82
CA VAL A 98 4.37 -3.71 -16.85
C VAL A 98 5.60 -2.82 -16.72
N GLN A 99 5.41 -1.51 -16.56
CA GLN A 99 6.53 -0.57 -16.39
C GLN A 99 7.35 -0.89 -15.15
N GLN A 100 6.70 -1.23 -14.02
CA GLN A 100 7.39 -1.64 -12.80
C GLN A 100 8.17 -2.94 -12.98
N ALA A 101 7.63 -3.92 -13.71
CA ALA A 101 8.33 -5.17 -14.02
C ALA A 101 9.56 -4.92 -14.90
N LEU A 102 9.43 -4.11 -15.95
CA LEU A 102 10.55 -3.75 -16.83
C LEU A 102 11.62 -2.95 -16.08
N LEU A 103 11.21 -1.97 -15.26
CA LEU A 103 12.11 -1.18 -14.43
C LEU A 103 12.90 -2.09 -13.47
N ARG A 104 12.27 -3.13 -12.93
CA ARG A 104 12.93 -4.12 -12.06
C ARG A 104 14.02 -4.90 -12.76
N VAL A 105 13.77 -5.33 -13.99
CA VAL A 105 14.79 -6.03 -14.78
C VAL A 105 15.94 -5.08 -15.12
N LEU A 106 15.66 -3.87 -15.59
CA LEU A 106 16.68 -2.89 -15.98
C LEU A 106 17.54 -2.42 -14.79
N LEU A 107 16.91 -2.12 -13.65
CA LEU A 107 17.64 -1.76 -12.42
C LEU A 107 18.48 -2.93 -11.92
N GLY A 108 17.92 -4.14 -11.91
CA GLY A 108 18.65 -5.35 -11.51
C GLY A 108 19.89 -5.56 -12.37
N GLN A 109 19.76 -5.43 -13.69
CA GLN A 109 20.88 -5.55 -14.62
C GLN A 109 21.91 -4.44 -14.40
N LYS A 110 21.48 -3.17 -14.33
CA LYS A 110 22.40 -2.02 -14.18
C LYS A 110 23.21 -2.10 -12.89
N VAL A 111 22.56 -2.47 -11.79
CA VAL A 111 23.22 -2.70 -10.49
C VAL A 111 24.21 -3.85 -10.60
N ASN A 112 23.81 -4.97 -11.23
CA ASN A 112 24.70 -6.11 -11.39
C ASN A 112 25.94 -5.75 -12.23
N THR A 113 25.77 -5.01 -13.33
CA THR A 113 26.88 -4.51 -14.15
C THR A 113 27.82 -3.62 -13.36
N LEU A 114 27.31 -2.66 -12.58
CA LEU A 114 28.13 -1.79 -11.73
C LEU A 114 28.94 -2.58 -10.70
N ILE A 115 28.36 -3.65 -10.14
CA ILE A 115 29.06 -4.54 -9.21
C ILE A 115 30.19 -5.29 -9.92
N LEU A 116 29.93 -5.82 -11.13
CA LEU A 116 30.93 -6.52 -11.93
C LEU A 116 32.06 -5.59 -12.40
N GLU A 117 31.73 -4.36 -12.81
CA GLU A 117 32.73 -3.33 -13.14
C GLU A 117 33.59 -2.99 -11.92
N LYS A 118 32.96 -2.84 -10.74
CA LYS A 118 33.71 -2.60 -9.51
C LYS A 118 34.57 -3.80 -9.12
N ALA A 119 34.09 -5.03 -9.29
CA ALA A 119 34.82 -6.28 -9.09
C ALA A 119 36.14 -6.31 -9.86
N ARG A 120 36.20 -5.75 -11.08
CA ARG A 120 37.44 -5.66 -11.87
C ARG A 120 38.49 -4.71 -11.28
N THR A 121 38.08 -3.77 -10.45
CA THR A 121 38.99 -2.78 -9.82
C THR A 121 39.53 -3.25 -8.46
N LEU A 122 39.08 -4.40 -7.98
CA LEU A 122 39.41 -4.92 -6.65
C LEU A 122 40.63 -5.84 -6.73
N SER A 123 41.51 -5.76 -5.74
CA SER A 123 42.69 -6.62 -5.66
C SER A 123 42.31 -8.04 -5.23
N LEU A 124 43.13 -9.03 -5.59
CA LEU A 124 42.90 -10.42 -5.18
C LEU A 124 42.78 -10.58 -3.65
N SER A 125 43.60 -9.84 -2.91
CA SER A 125 43.56 -9.78 -1.44
C SER A 125 42.22 -9.30 -0.86
N GLN A 126 41.46 -8.50 -1.60
CA GLN A 126 40.13 -8.05 -1.19
C GLN A 126 39.04 -9.09 -1.49
N PHE A 127 39.29 -10.02 -2.42
CA PHE A 127 38.37 -11.14 -2.68
C PHE A 127 38.53 -12.28 -1.68
N GLU A 128 39.72 -12.44 -1.11
CA GLU A 128 39.99 -13.43 -0.05
C GLU A 128 39.43 -13.00 1.31
N ASP A 129 39.11 -11.71 1.49
CA ASP A 129 38.40 -11.21 2.66
C ASP A 129 36.90 -11.60 2.60
N SER A 130 36.53 -12.56 3.44
CA SER A 130 35.15 -13.02 3.62
C SER A 130 34.15 -11.89 3.93
N GLU A 131 34.57 -10.85 4.65
CA GLU A 131 33.70 -9.73 5.01
C GLU A 131 33.39 -8.85 3.79
N PHE A 132 34.37 -8.71 2.90
CA PHE A 132 34.23 -7.97 1.66
C PHE A 132 33.36 -8.73 0.65
N TYR A 133 33.54 -10.05 0.54
CA TYR A 133 32.69 -10.91 -0.28
C TYR A 133 31.23 -10.86 0.18
N ASP A 134 30.97 -10.98 1.49
CA ASP A 134 29.63 -10.87 2.06
C ASP A 134 28.98 -9.51 1.80
N LYS A 135 29.75 -8.42 1.89
CA LYS A 135 29.28 -7.08 1.51
C LYS A 135 28.88 -7.03 0.03
N LEU A 136 29.67 -7.61 -0.86
CA LEU A 136 29.38 -7.64 -2.31
C LEU A 136 28.09 -8.43 -2.61
N VAL A 137 27.94 -9.63 -2.02
CA VAL A 137 26.74 -10.48 -2.18
C VAL A 137 25.51 -9.79 -1.62
N ARG A 138 25.64 -9.15 -0.45
CA ARG A 138 24.55 -8.41 0.19
C ARG A 138 24.12 -7.20 -0.64
N VAL A 139 25.08 -6.42 -1.16
CA VAL A 139 24.79 -5.30 -2.06
C VAL A 139 24.06 -5.80 -3.31
N ARG A 140 24.50 -6.89 -3.94
CA ARG A 140 23.84 -7.47 -5.13
C ARG A 140 22.37 -7.84 -4.84
N ARG A 141 22.11 -8.46 -3.68
CA ARG A 141 20.77 -8.91 -3.29
C ARG A 141 19.85 -7.76 -2.85
N GLU A 142 20.38 -6.79 -2.11
CA GLU A 142 19.59 -5.67 -1.59
C GLU A 142 19.36 -4.56 -2.63
N ALA A 143 20.36 -4.25 -3.46
CA ALA A 143 20.28 -3.16 -4.43
C ALA A 143 19.36 -3.47 -5.62
N SER A 144 19.08 -4.74 -5.91
CA SER A 144 18.12 -5.15 -6.93
C SER A 144 16.65 -5.10 -6.48
N THR A 145 16.38 -5.08 -5.17
CA THR A 145 15.02 -5.24 -4.61
C THR A 145 14.53 -4.03 -3.81
N ARG A 146 15.38 -3.46 -2.94
CA ARG A 146 15.00 -2.36 -2.05
C ARG A 146 14.67 -1.06 -2.78
N PRO A 147 15.48 -0.57 -3.75
CA PRO A 147 15.19 0.69 -4.44
C PRO A 147 13.86 0.64 -5.22
N LEU A 148 13.58 -0.48 -5.88
CA LEU A 148 12.32 -0.67 -6.60
C LEU A 148 11.11 -0.69 -5.66
N ALA A 149 11.22 -1.38 -4.52
CA ALA A 149 10.17 -1.40 -3.52
C ALA A 149 9.87 0.01 -2.99
N LEU A 150 10.89 0.86 -2.85
CA LEU A 150 10.71 2.27 -2.47
C LEU A 150 10.02 3.07 -3.57
N VAL A 151 10.42 2.91 -4.84
CA VAL A 151 9.79 3.59 -5.99
C VAL A 151 8.32 3.22 -6.10
N THR A 152 8.01 1.92 -6.08
CA THR A 152 6.63 1.41 -6.22
C THR A 152 5.73 1.86 -5.07
N LYS A 153 6.20 1.79 -3.82
CA LYS A 153 5.49 2.34 -2.66
C LYS A 153 5.28 3.86 -2.78
N SER A 154 6.27 4.59 -3.29
CA SER A 154 6.18 6.05 -3.48
C SER A 154 5.12 6.43 -4.50
N LEU A 155 5.09 5.73 -5.64
CA LEU A 155 4.08 5.95 -6.67
C LEU A 155 2.67 5.56 -6.18
N GLY A 156 2.53 4.43 -5.47
CA GLY A 156 1.25 4.04 -4.89
C GLY A 156 0.73 5.06 -3.87
N LEU A 157 1.61 5.61 -3.04
CA LEU A 157 1.24 6.66 -2.09
C LEU A 157 0.83 7.96 -2.79
N LEU A 158 1.56 8.35 -3.85
CA LEU A 158 1.18 9.50 -4.69
C LEU A 158 -0.20 9.28 -5.34
N GLN A 159 -0.46 8.08 -5.88
CA GLN A 159 -1.75 7.71 -6.44
C GLN A 159 -2.87 7.88 -5.41
N ASN A 160 -2.69 7.32 -4.21
CA ASN A 160 -3.68 7.41 -3.15
C ASN A 160 -3.92 8.86 -2.70
N LEU A 161 -2.88 9.69 -2.63
CA LEU A 161 -3.03 11.12 -2.33
C LEU A 161 -3.85 11.84 -3.40
N ILE A 162 -3.58 11.59 -4.68
CA ILE A 162 -4.37 12.15 -5.78
C ILE A 162 -5.82 11.71 -5.64
N SER A 163 -6.09 10.43 -5.44
CA SER A 163 -7.46 9.92 -5.23
C SER A 163 -8.14 10.56 -4.02
N LEU A 164 -7.46 10.67 -2.88
CA LEU A 164 -8.00 11.31 -1.68
C LEU A 164 -8.35 12.78 -1.92
N ILE A 165 -7.48 13.52 -2.63
CA ILE A 165 -7.77 14.91 -3.02
C ILE A 165 -8.98 14.96 -3.96
N SER A 166 -9.03 14.10 -4.98
CA SER A 166 -10.16 14.04 -5.91
C SER A 166 -11.48 13.70 -5.20
N PHE A 167 -11.48 12.76 -4.26
CA PHE A 167 -12.64 12.43 -3.44
C PHE A 167 -13.03 13.59 -2.52
N ALA A 168 -12.04 14.25 -1.90
CA ALA A 168 -12.29 15.40 -1.05
C ALA A 168 -12.91 16.57 -1.83
N VAL A 169 -12.44 16.86 -3.03
CA VAL A 169 -13.02 17.90 -3.92
C VAL A 169 -14.49 17.61 -4.22
N LEU A 170 -14.83 16.37 -4.58
CA LEU A 170 -16.21 15.96 -4.86
C LEU A 170 -17.09 16.01 -3.60
N LEU A 171 -16.56 15.58 -2.45
CA LEU A 171 -17.28 15.60 -1.17
C LEU A 171 -17.55 17.03 -0.68
N VAL A 172 -16.58 17.94 -0.80
CA VAL A 172 -16.71 19.34 -0.36
C VAL A 172 -17.73 20.10 -1.20
N HIS A 173 -17.77 19.86 -2.52
CA HIS A 173 -18.74 20.50 -3.40
C HIS A 173 -20.19 20.17 -3.00
N PHE A 174 -20.40 19.04 -2.35
CA PHE A 174 -21.69 18.65 -1.81
C PHE A 174 -21.92 19.16 -0.39
N SER A 175 -21.11 18.69 0.56
CA SER A 175 -21.25 19.04 1.96
C SER A 175 -19.91 18.88 2.69
N PRO A 176 -19.37 19.97 3.26
CA PRO A 176 -18.18 19.91 4.11
C PRO A 176 -18.31 18.91 5.27
N TRP A 177 -19.54 18.63 5.73
CA TRP A 177 -19.82 17.66 6.79
C TRP A 177 -19.49 16.22 6.36
N ALA A 178 -19.73 15.85 5.10
CA ALA A 178 -19.42 14.52 4.59
C ALA A 178 -17.90 14.26 4.62
N LEU A 179 -17.10 15.27 4.26
CA LEU A 179 -15.65 15.21 4.38
C LEU A 179 -15.21 15.10 5.85
N LEU A 180 -15.82 15.88 6.75
CA LEU A 180 -15.52 15.79 8.18
C LEU A 180 -15.79 14.39 8.74
N ILE A 181 -16.91 13.74 8.37
CA ILE A 181 -17.21 12.38 8.84
C ILE A 181 -16.19 11.37 8.28
N LEU A 182 -15.79 11.50 7.02
CA LEU A 182 -14.73 10.67 6.43
C LEU A 182 -13.43 10.80 7.22
N VAL A 183 -13.00 12.05 7.48
CA VAL A 183 -11.76 12.35 8.20
C VAL A 183 -11.83 11.85 9.65
N LEU A 184 -12.94 12.10 10.35
CA LEU A 184 -13.15 11.64 11.73
C LEU A 184 -13.26 10.11 11.83
N GLY A 185 -13.82 9.44 10.82
CA GLY A 185 -13.87 7.98 10.77
C GLY A 185 -12.51 7.34 10.47
N ALA A 186 -11.66 8.02 9.68
CA ALA A 186 -10.36 7.50 9.26
C ALA A 186 -9.21 7.84 10.24
N LEU A 187 -9.29 8.97 10.96
CA LEU A 187 -8.25 9.45 11.87
C LEU A 187 -7.93 8.47 13.02
N PRO A 188 -8.90 7.88 13.74
CA PRO A 188 -8.60 6.96 14.84
C PRO A 188 -7.83 5.73 14.36
N VAL A 189 -8.25 5.15 13.23
CA VAL A 189 -7.57 4.02 12.59
C VAL A 189 -6.14 4.41 12.19
N PHE A 190 -5.97 5.60 11.61
CA PHE A 190 -4.66 6.14 11.25
C PHE A 190 -3.71 6.23 12.47
N PHE A 191 -4.17 6.77 13.59
CA PHE A 191 -3.32 6.93 14.79
C PHE A 191 -2.94 5.58 15.41
N ALA A 192 -3.83 4.61 15.44
CA ALA A 192 -3.51 3.30 15.99
C ALA A 192 -2.50 2.54 15.12
N GLU A 193 -2.72 2.47 13.81
CA GLU A 193 -1.77 1.78 12.94
C GLU A 193 -0.38 2.44 12.99
N ALA A 194 -0.33 3.79 13.02
CA ALA A 194 0.91 4.52 13.14
C ALA A 194 1.65 4.24 14.47
N HIS A 195 0.90 4.09 15.58
CA HIS A 195 1.47 3.72 16.87
C HIS A 195 2.02 2.28 16.86
N PHE A 196 1.22 1.32 16.41
CA PHE A 196 1.62 -0.10 16.39
C PHE A 196 2.70 -0.40 15.35
N SER A 197 2.76 0.34 14.24
CA SER A 197 3.87 0.26 13.28
C SER A 197 5.21 0.62 13.93
N GLY A 198 5.25 1.66 14.77
CA GLY A 198 6.44 2.03 15.53
C GLY A 198 6.88 0.94 16.51
N ASP A 199 5.91 0.27 17.14
CA ASP A 199 6.16 -0.85 18.04
C ASP A 199 6.66 -2.09 17.30
N ALA A 200 6.07 -2.41 16.14
CA ALA A 200 6.51 -3.50 15.27
C ALA A 200 7.93 -3.27 14.76
N PHE A 201 8.26 -2.05 14.31
CA PHE A 201 9.61 -1.71 13.86
C PHE A 201 10.65 -1.85 14.98
N ARG A 202 10.31 -1.38 16.19
CA ARG A 202 11.19 -1.49 17.36
C ARG A 202 11.39 -2.95 17.77
N LEU A 203 10.34 -3.75 17.71
CA LEU A 203 10.39 -5.18 17.99
C LEU A 203 11.25 -5.91 16.96
N PHE A 204 11.05 -5.65 15.67
CA PHE A 204 11.87 -6.19 14.59
C PHE A 204 13.36 -5.88 14.75
N THR A 205 13.69 -4.63 15.10
CA THR A 205 15.08 -4.20 15.31
C THR A 205 15.72 -4.92 16.51
N ARG A 206 14.97 -5.15 17.59
CA ARG A 206 15.46 -5.81 18.81
C ARG A 206 15.69 -7.31 18.64
N ARG A 207 15.03 -7.95 17.66
CA ARG A 207 15.09 -9.40 17.41
C ARG A 207 16.37 -9.89 16.75
N ALA A 208 17.13 -9.01 16.11
CA ALA A 208 18.32 -9.40 15.35
C ALA A 208 19.32 -10.31 16.13
N PRO A 209 19.59 -10.10 17.44
CA PRO A 209 20.44 -11.00 18.22
C PRO A 209 19.81 -12.39 18.44
N GLU A 210 18.50 -12.45 18.72
CA GLU A 210 17.77 -13.68 19.03
C GLU A 210 17.63 -14.56 17.79
N THR A 211 17.29 -13.95 16.65
CA THR A 211 17.28 -14.63 15.35
C THR A 211 18.67 -15.14 14.97
N ARG A 212 19.72 -14.36 15.21
CA ARG A 212 21.11 -14.83 15.00
C ARG A 212 21.45 -16.04 15.85
N ARG A 213 21.00 -16.07 17.12
CA ARG A 213 21.20 -17.20 18.01
C ARG A 213 20.46 -18.46 17.54
N GLN A 214 19.22 -18.32 17.07
CA GLN A 214 18.47 -19.44 16.49
C GLN A 214 19.17 -19.98 15.24
N ASN A 215 19.57 -19.11 14.31
CA ASN A 215 20.30 -19.51 13.11
C ASN A 215 21.62 -20.20 13.46
N TYR A 216 22.34 -19.73 14.49
CA TYR A 216 23.57 -20.37 14.93
C TYR A 216 23.34 -21.80 15.46
N ILE A 217 22.32 -21.97 16.31
CA ILE A 217 21.96 -23.31 16.83
C ILE A 217 21.49 -24.23 15.69
N GLU A 218 20.73 -23.70 14.74
CA GLU A 218 20.29 -24.42 13.55
C GLU A 218 21.49 -24.88 12.71
N THR A 219 22.46 -24.00 12.45
CA THR A 219 23.71 -24.35 11.75
C THR A 219 24.49 -25.43 12.50
N LEU A 220 24.61 -25.36 13.83
CA LEU A 220 25.31 -26.38 14.62
C LEU A 220 24.64 -27.76 14.52
N LEU A 221 23.30 -27.82 14.41
CA LEU A 221 22.53 -29.06 14.37
C LEU A 221 22.34 -29.62 12.95
N SER A 222 22.49 -28.80 11.92
CA SER A 222 22.23 -29.18 10.52
C SER A 222 23.48 -29.32 9.65
N HIS A 223 24.59 -28.66 10.03
CA HIS A 223 25.81 -28.67 9.23
C HIS A 223 26.69 -29.88 9.52
N GLU A 224 27.15 -30.56 8.48
CA GLU A 224 27.92 -31.82 8.58
C GLU A 224 29.23 -31.66 9.37
N GLY A 225 29.87 -30.49 9.29
CA GLY A 225 31.10 -30.20 10.02
C GLY A 225 30.92 -30.20 11.54
N TYR A 226 29.82 -29.64 12.05
CA TYR A 226 29.62 -29.42 13.48
C TYR A 226 28.82 -30.53 14.16
N ILE A 227 27.96 -31.24 13.40
CA ILE A 227 27.07 -32.26 13.97
C ILE A 227 27.83 -33.43 14.62
N LYS A 228 29.06 -33.71 14.16
CA LYS A 228 29.92 -34.78 14.69
C LYS A 228 30.29 -34.51 16.15
N GLU A 229 30.68 -33.28 16.48
CA GLU A 229 30.98 -32.86 17.85
C GLU A 229 29.71 -32.85 18.72
N VAL A 230 28.60 -32.33 18.19
CA VAL A 230 27.33 -32.29 18.92
C VAL A 230 26.84 -33.70 19.28
N LYS A 231 27.01 -34.69 18.39
CA LYS A 231 26.70 -36.10 18.66
C LYS A 231 27.69 -36.74 19.63
N LEU A 232 28.98 -36.46 19.48
CA LEU A 232 30.04 -37.01 20.34
C LEU A 232 29.86 -36.56 21.81
N PHE A 233 29.54 -35.28 22.03
CA PHE A 233 29.36 -34.71 23.37
C PHE A 233 27.91 -34.74 23.88
N GLY A 234 26.95 -35.24 23.09
CA GLY A 234 25.55 -35.35 23.49
C GLY A 234 24.84 -34.01 23.71
N PHE A 235 25.28 -32.91 23.08
CA PHE A 235 24.71 -31.57 23.29
C PHE A 235 23.37 -31.33 22.58
N ALA A 236 22.92 -32.25 21.71
CA ALA A 236 21.71 -32.08 20.91
C ALA A 236 20.46 -31.69 21.74
N PRO A 237 20.13 -32.35 22.88
CA PRO A 237 18.95 -31.99 23.67
C PRO A 237 19.04 -30.58 24.27
N LEU A 238 20.23 -30.16 24.72
CA LEU A 238 20.46 -28.83 25.29
C LEU A 238 20.29 -27.73 24.24
N LEU A 239 20.85 -27.94 23.04
CA LEU A 239 20.73 -27.02 21.92
C LEU A 239 19.28 -26.89 21.44
N LEU A 240 18.58 -28.02 21.30
CA LEU A 240 17.15 -28.05 20.97
C LEU A 240 16.30 -27.32 22.02
N LYS A 241 16.58 -27.51 23.31
CA LYS A 241 15.89 -26.78 24.38
C LYS A 241 16.10 -25.28 24.25
N ARG A 242 17.35 -24.82 24.07
CA ARG A 242 17.66 -23.39 23.87
C ARG A 242 16.99 -22.81 22.62
N TYR A 243 16.90 -23.59 21.54
CA TYR A 243 16.20 -23.18 20.33
C TYR A 243 14.70 -22.96 20.58
N ARG A 244 14.05 -23.92 21.27
CA ARG A 244 12.63 -23.83 21.67
C ARG A 244 12.37 -22.68 22.63
N ASP A 245 13.17 -22.54 23.68
CA ASP A 245 13.04 -21.44 24.66
C ASP A 245 13.14 -20.06 23.98
N THR A 246 14.04 -19.92 23.00
CA THR A 246 14.19 -18.68 22.23
C THR A 246 12.97 -18.44 21.34
N PHE A 247 12.45 -19.49 20.69
CA PHE A 247 11.24 -19.40 19.87
C PHE A 247 10.01 -19.01 20.70
N GLU A 248 9.80 -19.64 21.86
CA GLU A 248 8.66 -19.35 22.74
C GLU A 248 8.66 -17.90 23.21
N ARG A 249 9.83 -17.33 23.54
CA ARG A 249 9.97 -15.91 23.89
C ARG A 249 9.60 -15.00 22.72
N LEU A 250 10.20 -15.25 21.54
CA LEU A 250 9.92 -14.48 20.33
C LEU A 250 8.43 -14.54 19.96
N TYR A 251 7.83 -15.73 20.04
CA TYR A 251 6.42 -15.96 19.77
C TYR A 251 5.52 -15.26 20.78
N ALA A 252 5.85 -15.28 22.08
CA ALA A 252 5.07 -14.60 23.11
C ALA A 252 5.06 -13.07 22.89
N GLU A 253 6.21 -12.49 22.53
CA GLU A 253 6.31 -11.08 22.18
C GLU A 253 5.52 -10.74 20.90
N ASP A 254 5.64 -11.57 19.86
CA ASP A 254 4.87 -11.43 18.62
C ASP A 254 3.37 -11.51 18.85
N ARG A 255 2.95 -12.52 19.60
CA ARG A 255 1.54 -12.75 19.93
C ARG A 255 0.97 -11.58 20.70
N ARG A 256 1.70 -11.06 21.71
CA ARG A 256 1.25 -9.92 22.51
C ARG A 256 1.08 -8.67 21.65
N LEU A 257 2.04 -8.38 20.77
CA LEU A 257 1.95 -7.23 19.87
C LEU A 257 0.82 -7.41 18.86
N THR A 258 0.74 -8.57 18.22
CA THR A 258 -0.25 -8.87 17.17
C THR A 258 -1.67 -8.83 17.72
N VAL A 259 -1.96 -9.50 18.84
CA VAL A 259 -3.29 -9.50 19.45
C VAL A 259 -3.70 -8.09 19.89
N ARG A 260 -2.77 -7.31 20.45
CA ARG A 260 -3.06 -5.94 20.86
C ARG A 260 -3.30 -5.03 19.65
N ARG A 261 -2.44 -5.10 18.64
CA ARG A 261 -2.59 -4.33 17.38
C ARG A 261 -3.91 -4.66 16.72
N ASP A 262 -4.20 -5.93 16.50
CA ASP A 262 -5.39 -6.37 15.75
C ASP A 262 -6.66 -6.10 16.56
N GLY A 263 -6.61 -6.23 17.89
CA GLY A 263 -7.71 -5.85 18.78
C GLY A 263 -8.05 -4.36 18.72
N TRP A 264 -7.04 -3.49 18.80
CA TRP A 264 -7.24 -2.05 18.62
C TRP A 264 -7.65 -1.69 17.19
N GLY A 265 -7.06 -2.34 16.18
CA GLY A 265 -7.45 -2.18 14.78
C GLY A 265 -8.91 -2.53 14.54
N PHE A 266 -9.40 -3.62 15.15
CA PHE A 266 -10.81 -4.01 15.09
C PHE A 266 -11.73 -2.99 15.78
N LEU A 267 -11.43 -2.59 17.02
CA LEU A 267 -12.24 -1.62 17.77
C LEU A 267 -12.34 -0.27 17.06
N LEU A 268 -11.23 0.22 16.50
CA LEU A 268 -11.21 1.48 15.77
C LEU A 268 -11.81 1.34 14.37
N GLY A 269 -11.67 0.17 13.74
CA GLY A 269 -12.37 -0.18 12.51
C GLY A 269 -13.89 -0.19 12.69
N LEU A 270 -14.39 -0.67 13.85
CA LEU A 270 -15.80 -0.58 14.21
C LEU A 270 -16.27 0.88 14.35
N LEU A 271 -15.44 1.77 14.91
CA LEU A 271 -15.75 3.21 14.94
C LEU A 271 -15.82 3.80 13.53
N GLY A 272 -14.88 3.44 12.64
CA GLY A 272 -14.91 3.86 11.24
C GLY A 272 -16.14 3.33 10.48
N THR A 273 -16.57 2.11 10.80
CA THR A 273 -17.78 1.47 10.25
C THR A 273 -19.05 2.15 10.79
N ALA A 274 -19.09 2.46 12.09
CA ALA A 274 -20.19 3.19 12.69
C ALA A 274 -20.30 4.61 12.09
N ALA A 275 -19.18 5.31 11.90
CA ALA A 275 -19.14 6.60 11.23
C ALA A 275 -19.67 6.53 9.79
N PHE A 276 -19.33 5.47 9.05
CA PHE A 276 -19.89 5.22 7.72
C PHE A 276 -21.41 5.05 7.75
N TYR A 277 -21.94 4.20 8.63
CA TYR A 277 -23.39 3.96 8.71
C TYR A 277 -24.16 5.17 9.23
N LEU A 278 -23.58 5.99 10.12
CA LEU A 278 -24.16 7.26 10.54
C LEU A 278 -24.21 8.27 9.39
N ALA A 279 -23.12 8.41 8.63
CA ALA A 279 -23.12 9.23 7.42
C ALA A 279 -24.13 8.71 6.40
N TYR A 280 -24.22 7.40 6.24
CA TYR A 280 -25.16 6.78 5.32
C TYR A 280 -26.61 7.06 5.71
N ALA A 281 -26.97 6.86 6.98
CA ALA A 281 -28.30 7.18 7.48
C ALA A 281 -28.65 8.65 7.26
N TRP A 282 -27.71 9.56 7.51
CA TRP A 282 -27.90 10.99 7.27
C TRP A 282 -28.13 11.31 5.78
N VAL A 283 -27.32 10.76 4.87
CA VAL A 283 -27.47 10.92 3.41
C VAL A 283 -28.81 10.35 2.92
N VAL A 284 -29.25 9.21 3.45
CA VAL A 284 -30.57 8.62 3.14
C VAL A 284 -31.69 9.56 3.56
N VAL A 285 -31.61 10.13 4.77
CA VAL A 285 -32.60 11.10 5.25
C VAL A 285 -32.65 12.33 4.35
N ASP A 286 -31.50 12.85 3.90
CA ASP A 286 -31.47 13.98 2.96
C ASP A 286 -32.02 13.62 1.57
N ALA A 287 -31.81 12.38 1.11
CA ALA A 287 -32.37 11.88 -0.15
C ALA A 287 -33.90 11.77 -0.07
N VAL A 288 -34.43 11.27 1.04
CA VAL A 288 -35.88 11.17 1.28
C VAL A 288 -36.53 12.56 1.33
N HIS A 289 -35.86 13.55 1.91
CA HIS A 289 -36.33 14.94 1.91
C HIS A 289 -36.17 15.65 0.54
N GLY A 290 -35.65 14.98 -0.48
CA GLY A 290 -35.46 15.55 -1.82
C GLY A 290 -34.37 16.62 -1.90
N ARG A 291 -33.52 16.76 -0.88
CA ARG A 291 -32.37 17.68 -0.92
C ARG A 291 -31.30 17.19 -1.87
N ILE A 292 -31.25 15.88 -2.10
CA ILE A 292 -30.25 15.22 -2.94
C ILE A 292 -30.90 14.18 -3.84
N THR A 293 -30.29 13.95 -4.99
CA THR A 293 -30.73 12.90 -5.90
C THR A 293 -30.25 11.53 -5.45
N LEU A 294 -30.92 10.46 -5.92
CA LEU A 294 -30.49 9.09 -5.66
C LEU A 294 -29.07 8.82 -6.19
N GLY A 295 -28.70 9.44 -7.33
CA GLY A 295 -27.36 9.34 -7.86
C GLY A 295 -26.31 9.99 -6.96
N GLN A 296 -26.59 11.16 -6.38
CA GLN A 296 -25.69 11.79 -5.40
C GLN A 296 -25.45 10.85 -4.22
N MET A 297 -26.51 10.26 -3.67
CA MET A 297 -26.40 9.27 -2.59
C MET A 297 -25.47 8.12 -2.98
N THR A 298 -25.64 7.53 -4.17
CA THR A 298 -24.77 6.42 -4.62
C THR A 298 -23.30 6.85 -4.78
N MET A 299 -23.04 8.05 -5.29
CA MET A 299 -21.69 8.59 -5.41
C MET A 299 -21.04 8.77 -4.02
N TYR A 300 -21.76 9.26 -3.01
CA TYR A 300 -21.20 9.39 -1.65
C TYR A 300 -20.79 8.06 -1.06
N LEU A 301 -21.64 7.04 -1.21
CA LEU A 301 -21.33 5.71 -0.71
C LEU A 301 -20.04 5.16 -1.32
N VAL A 302 -19.90 5.32 -2.63
CA VAL A 302 -18.72 4.88 -3.38
C VAL A 302 -17.49 5.68 -2.96
N LEU A 303 -17.56 7.02 -2.95
CA LEU A 303 -16.45 7.90 -2.56
C LEU A 303 -16.00 7.67 -1.12
N PHE A 304 -16.94 7.45 -0.19
CA PHE A 304 -16.61 7.22 1.21
C PHE A 304 -15.86 5.88 1.39
N LYS A 305 -16.37 4.82 0.78
CA LYS A 305 -15.73 3.49 0.83
C LYS A 305 -14.36 3.49 0.17
N GLN A 306 -14.23 4.13 -0.99
CA GLN A 306 -12.94 4.28 -1.69
C GLN A 306 -11.99 5.19 -0.90
N GLY A 307 -12.48 6.26 -0.27
CA GLY A 307 -11.70 7.13 0.59
C GLY A 307 -11.13 6.39 1.80
N GLN A 308 -11.95 5.60 2.51
CA GLN A 308 -11.47 4.76 3.62
C GLN A 308 -10.38 3.77 3.15
N ALA A 309 -10.59 3.11 2.00
CA ALA A 309 -9.60 2.20 1.43
C ALA A 309 -8.28 2.91 1.07
N ALA A 310 -8.37 4.11 0.49
CA ALA A 310 -7.19 4.91 0.12
C ALA A 310 -6.41 5.42 1.34
N VAL A 311 -7.10 5.76 2.45
CA VAL A 311 -6.41 6.10 3.72
C VAL A 311 -5.70 4.87 4.28
N SER A 312 -6.38 3.71 4.33
CA SER A 312 -5.79 2.47 4.84
C SER A 312 -4.59 2.00 4.00
N SER A 313 -4.66 2.07 2.68
CA SER A 313 -3.55 1.71 1.80
C SER A 313 -2.35 2.66 1.95
N SER A 314 -2.58 3.97 2.12
CA SER A 314 -1.55 4.97 2.37
C SER A 314 -0.83 4.74 3.71
N LEU A 315 -1.60 4.36 4.73
CA LEU A 315 -1.11 4.03 6.06
C LEU A 315 -0.20 2.81 6.03
N SER A 316 -0.63 1.73 5.38
CA SER A 316 0.18 0.53 5.17
C SER A 316 1.48 0.83 4.40
N ALA A 317 1.44 1.74 3.41
CA ALA A 317 2.63 2.15 2.68
C ALA A 317 3.64 2.94 3.55
N LEU A 318 3.16 3.80 4.46
CA LEU A 318 3.99 4.55 5.42
C LEU A 318 4.49 3.71 6.60
N CYS A 319 3.76 2.67 6.96
CA CYS A 319 4.01 1.83 8.14
C CYS A 319 4.81 0.55 7.82
N GLY A 320 4.81 0.10 6.56
CA GLY A 320 5.53 -1.09 6.11
C GLY A 320 7.04 -0.88 5.88
N PHE A 321 7.67 -0.07 6.73
CA PHE A 321 9.12 0.14 6.78
C PHE A 321 9.72 -0.60 7.97
#